data_AF-A0A077LYU5-F1
#
_entry.id   AF-A0A077LYU5-F1
#
_cell.length_a   1.000
_cell.length_b   1.000
_cell.length_c   1.000
_cell.angle_alpha   90.00
_cell.angle_beta   90.00
_cell.angle_gamma   90.00
#
_symmetry.space_group_name_H-M   'P 1'
#
loop_
_entity.id
_entity.type
_entity.pdbx_description
1 polymer ?
#
loop_
_entity_poly.entity_id
_entity_poly.type
_entity_poly.pdbx_seq_one_letter_code
_entity_poly.pdbx_strand_id
1 'polypeptide(L)'
;MVPWATPTQAQTFWADAKNLSDDILVVLLDAATEQCAAYAPALAVDATVPDRYVLATVYQAREVYSAGQRDGDVIGIGDHAIRSRPLTATVKSLLRPQRVSLRFG
;
A
#
# COMPACT_ATOMS: atom_id res chain seq x y z
N MET A 1 -2.19 2.89 -14.06
CA MET A 1 -3.34 3.25 -13.19
C MET A 1 -2.97 4.56 -12.50
N VAL A 2 -3.90 5.45 -12.18
CA VAL A 2 -3.52 6.64 -11.39
C VAL A 2 -3.42 6.21 -9.93
N PRO A 3 -2.26 6.38 -9.26
CA PRO A 3 -2.12 5.98 -7.87
C PRO A 3 -3.04 6.81 -6.99
N TRP A 4 -3.61 6.18 -5.97
CA TRP A 4 -4.51 6.87 -5.02
C TRP A 4 -3.78 7.85 -4.10
N ALA A 5 -2.46 7.73 -3.99
CA ALA A 5 -1.60 8.57 -3.17
C ALA A 5 -0.48 9.19 -4.02
N THR A 6 -0.04 10.39 -3.65
CA THR A 6 1.09 11.07 -4.30
C THR A 6 2.42 10.84 -3.57
N PRO A 7 3.57 11.02 -4.22
CA PRO A 7 4.89 10.94 -3.56
C PRO A 7 5.01 11.87 -2.36
N THR A 8 4.46 13.08 -2.44
CA THR A 8 4.43 14.04 -1.32
C THR A 8 3.64 13.52 -0.12
N GLN A 9 2.49 12.85 -0.36
CA GLN A 9 1.73 12.20 0.71
C GLN A 9 2.50 11.02 1.30
N ALA A 10 3.18 10.22 0.47
CA ALA A 10 4.04 9.15 0.94
C ALA A 10 5.16 9.67 1.86
N GLN A 11 5.85 10.75 1.47
CA GLN A 11 6.89 11.41 2.27
C GLN A 11 6.39 12.01 3.59
N THR A 12 5.08 12.30 3.68
CA THR A 12 4.44 12.81 4.90
C THR A 12 4.21 11.69 5.92
N PHE A 13 3.73 10.53 5.48
CA PHE A 13 3.35 9.42 6.37
C PHE A 13 4.44 8.35 6.54
N TRP A 14 5.44 8.31 5.65
CA TRP A 14 6.52 7.34 5.66
C TRP A 14 7.89 8.04 5.62
N ALA A 15 8.65 7.92 6.72
CA ALA A 15 9.92 8.62 6.88
C ALA A 15 10.99 8.22 5.85
N ASP A 16 11.13 6.93 5.52
CA ASP A 16 12.15 6.48 4.56
C ASP A 16 11.83 6.90 3.12
N ALA A 17 10.57 7.25 2.82
CA ALA A 17 10.21 7.78 1.52
C ALA A 17 10.97 9.05 1.16
N LYS A 18 11.41 9.83 2.16
CA LYS A 18 12.21 11.05 1.94
C LYS A 18 13.60 10.75 1.37
N ASN A 19 14.09 9.53 1.53
CA ASN A 19 15.39 9.09 1.04
C ASN A 19 15.30 8.36 -0.30
N LEU A 20 14.08 8.15 -0.83
CA LEU A 20 13.84 7.49 -2.11
C LEU A 20 13.60 8.54 -3.20
N SER A 21 13.94 8.19 -4.45
CA SER A 21 13.57 9.04 -5.58
C SER A 21 12.07 8.96 -5.84
N ASP A 22 11.51 10.07 -6.33
CA ASP A 22 10.09 10.15 -6.65
C ASP A 22 9.66 9.09 -7.67
N ASP A 23 10.52 8.74 -8.63
CA ASP A 23 10.25 7.68 -9.61
C ASP A 23 10.03 6.31 -8.94
N ILE A 24 10.85 5.97 -7.94
CA ILE A 24 10.70 4.71 -7.18
C ILE A 24 9.42 4.75 -6.34
N LEU A 25 9.12 5.90 -5.73
CA LEU A 25 7.89 6.09 -4.96
C LEU A 25 6.64 5.91 -5.84
N VAL A 26 6.65 6.45 -7.05
CA VAL A 26 5.54 6.27 -8.01
C VAL A 26 5.32 4.78 -8.30
N VAL A 27 6.39 4.03 -8.61
CA VAL A 27 6.27 2.58 -8.88
C VAL A 27 5.73 1.80 -7.68
N LEU A 28 6.22 2.12 -6.48
CA LEU A 28 5.76 1.47 -5.24
C LEU A 28 4.28 1.79 -4.95
N LEU A 29 3.86 3.04 -5.15
CA LEU A 29 2.49 3.48 -4.94
C LEU A 29 1.53 2.90 -5.98
N ASP A 30 1.96 2.74 -7.23
CA ASP A 30 1.20 2.08 -8.28
C ASP A 30 0.94 0.61 -7.95
N ALA A 31 2.00 -0.14 -7.61
CA ALA A 31 1.87 -1.54 -7.21
C ALA A 31 1.01 -1.71 -5.95
N ALA A 32 1.17 -0.82 -4.96
CA ALA A 32 0.34 -0.80 -3.76
C ALA A 32 -1.12 -0.49 -4.06
N THR A 33 -1.38 0.46 -4.99
CA THR A 33 -2.74 0.82 -5.41
C THR A 33 -3.44 -0.36 -6.06
N GLU A 34 -2.76 -1.09 -6.95
CA GLU A 34 -3.32 -2.27 -7.61
C GLU A 34 -3.70 -3.37 -6.60
N GLN A 35 -2.82 -3.64 -5.63
CA GLN A 35 -3.09 -4.60 -4.57
C GLN A 35 -4.26 -4.16 -3.69
N CYS A 36 -4.28 -2.90 -3.27
CA CYS A 36 -5.37 -2.34 -2.47
C CYS A 36 -6.70 -2.36 -3.24
N ALA A 37 -6.70 -2.03 -4.54
CA ALA A 37 -7.88 -2.05 -5.40
C ALA A 37 -8.47 -3.45 -5.57
N ALA A 38 -7.64 -4.49 -5.62
CA ALA A 38 -8.11 -5.88 -5.69
C ALA A 38 -8.87 -6.32 -4.42
N TYR A 39 -8.59 -5.71 -3.26
CA TYR A 39 -9.24 -6.05 -1.98
C TYR A 39 -10.29 -5.03 -1.53
N ALA A 40 -10.16 -3.78 -1.96
CA ALA A 40 -11.07 -2.71 -1.60
C ALA A 40 -12.48 -2.95 -2.17
N PRO A 41 -13.55 -2.58 -1.45
CA PRO A 41 -14.87 -2.51 -2.06
C PRO A 41 -14.86 -1.56 -3.25
N ALA A 42 -15.62 -1.90 -4.29
CA ALA A 42 -15.71 -1.10 -5.50
C ALA A 42 -16.09 0.35 -5.16
N LEU A 43 -15.17 1.27 -5.44
CA LEU A 43 -15.46 2.70 -5.48
C LEU A 43 -16.28 2.97 -6.73
N ALA A 44 -17.30 3.83 -6.61
CA ALA A 44 -17.98 4.34 -7.79
C ALA A 44 -17.00 5.10 -8.68
N VAL A 45 -17.17 5.01 -9.99
CA VAL A 45 -16.44 5.85 -10.95
C VAL A 45 -16.67 7.31 -10.56
N ASP A 46 -15.59 8.08 -10.42
CA ASP A 46 -15.55 9.48 -9.96
C ASP A 46 -15.82 9.75 -8.47
N ALA A 47 -15.87 8.71 -7.62
CA ALA A 47 -15.92 8.94 -6.18
C ALA A 47 -14.58 9.48 -5.65
N THR A 48 -14.63 10.52 -4.82
CA THR A 48 -13.45 11.04 -4.12
C THR A 48 -12.77 9.91 -3.33
N VAL A 49 -11.48 9.69 -3.60
CA VAL A 49 -10.68 8.69 -2.88
C VAL A 49 -10.63 9.08 -1.40
N PRO A 50 -11.14 8.24 -0.48
CA PRO A 50 -11.12 8.57 0.93
C PRO A 50 -9.70 8.58 1.50
N ASP A 51 -9.41 9.43 2.48
CA ASP A 51 -8.08 9.53 3.11
C ASP A 51 -7.58 8.18 3.67
N ARG A 52 -8.50 7.30 4.11
CA ARG A 52 -8.16 5.95 4.57
C ARG A 52 -7.57 5.06 3.46
N TYR A 53 -7.91 5.30 2.19
CA TYR A 53 -7.39 4.57 1.02
C TYR A 53 -6.01 5.09 0.66
N VAL A 54 -5.80 6.40 0.75
CA VAL A 54 -4.49 7.04 0.61
C VAL A 54 -3.53 6.45 1.65
N LEU A 55 -3.94 6.44 2.91
CA LEU A 55 -3.14 5.92 4.01
C LEU A 55 -2.85 4.40 3.85
N ALA A 56 -3.87 3.61 3.50
CA ALA A 56 -3.73 2.18 3.22
C ALA A 56 -2.69 1.91 2.11
N THR A 57 -2.71 2.72 1.05
CA THR A 57 -1.77 2.61 -0.07
C THR A 57 -0.34 2.92 0.36
N VAL A 58 -0.13 3.99 1.15
CA VAL A 58 1.21 4.33 1.67
C VAL A 58 1.75 3.24 2.60
N TYR A 59 0.91 2.67 3.48
CA TYR A 59 1.33 1.55 4.32
C TYR A 59 1.70 0.31 3.50
N GLN A 60 0.93 0.00 2.47
CA GLN A 60 1.25 -1.14 1.60
C GLN A 60 2.54 -0.90 0.80
N ALA A 61 2.76 0.31 0.27
CA ALA A 61 4.00 0.67 -0.42
C ALA A 61 5.23 0.51 0.49
N ARG A 62 5.14 0.93 1.75
CA ARG A 62 6.18 0.71 2.76
C ARG A 62 6.47 -0.77 2.99
N GLU A 63 5.44 -1.61 3.08
CA GLU A 63 5.63 -3.05 3.27
C GLU A 63 6.28 -3.72 2.06
N VAL A 64 5.90 -3.31 0.83
CA VAL A 64 6.55 -3.77 -0.41
C VAL A 64 8.02 -3.40 -0.43
N TYR A 65 8.36 -2.16 -0.07
CA TYR A 65 9.75 -1.71 0.02
C TYR A 65 10.54 -2.46 1.11
N SER A 66 9.96 -2.61 2.30
CA SER A 66 10.56 -3.36 3.42
C SER A 66 10.80 -4.83 3.07
N ALA A 67 9.89 -5.46 2.32
CA ALA A 67 10.07 -6.81 1.82
C ALA A 67 11.27 -6.92 0.86
N GLY A 68 11.41 -5.98 -0.07
CA GLY A 68 12.56 -5.92 -0.97
C GLY A 68 13.90 -5.71 -0.26
N GLN A 69 13.94 -4.92 0.81
CA GLN A 69 15.17 -4.73 1.60
C GLN A 69 15.55 -5.96 2.44
N ARG A 70 14.58 -6.70 3.00
CA ARG A 70 14.85 -7.90 3.79
C ARG A 70 15.42 -9.05 2.96
N ASP A 71 15.03 -9.16 1.68
CA ASP A 71 15.63 -10.14 0.76
C ASP A 71 17.02 -9.71 0.25
N GLY A 72 17.41 -8.44 0.46
CA GLY A 72 18.79 -7.98 0.24
C GLY A 72 19.83 -8.60 1.18
N ASP A 73 19.39 -9.29 2.25
CA ASP A 73 20.25 -10.10 3.14
C ASP A 73 20.49 -11.53 2.60
N VAL A 74 19.90 -11.86 1.44
CA VAL A 74 20.23 -13.08 0.68
C VAL A 74 21.16 -12.69 -0.46
N ILE A 75 22.48 -12.69 -0.19
CA ILE A 75 23.51 -12.74 -1.25
C ILE A 75 23.43 -14.12 -1.90
N GLY A 76 22.56 -14.25 -2.90
CA GLY A 76 22.36 -15.47 -3.68
C GLY A 76 21.99 -15.09 -5.11
N ILE A 77 22.90 -15.37 -6.03
CA ILE A 77 22.77 -15.02 -7.45
C ILE A 77 21.62 -15.82 -8.05
N GLY A 78 20.57 -15.11 -8.48
CA GLY A 78 19.49 -15.65 -9.30
C GLY A 78 18.17 -15.81 -8.56
N ASP A 79 17.34 -14.79 -8.71
CA ASP A 79 15.87 -14.82 -8.88
C ASP A 79 15.24 -13.69 -8.05
N HIS A 80 15.09 -12.51 -8.67
CA HIS A 80 14.45 -11.33 -8.07
C HIS A 80 12.93 -11.55 -8.02
N ALA A 81 12.51 -12.59 -7.30
CA ALA A 81 11.11 -12.91 -7.09
C ALA A 81 10.59 -12.01 -5.96
N ILE A 82 10.07 -10.83 -6.33
CA ILE A 82 9.25 -10.02 -5.43
C ILE A 82 8.01 -10.87 -5.10
N ARG A 83 8.06 -11.61 -3.98
CA ARG A 83 6.91 -12.40 -3.53
C ARG A 83 5.81 -11.43 -3.13
N SER A 84 4.70 -11.43 -3.87
CA SER A 84 3.50 -10.67 -3.52
C SER A 84 2.98 -11.15 -2.16
N ARG A 85 3.32 -10.42 -1.09
CA ARG A 85 2.80 -10.73 0.24
C ARG A 85 1.32 -10.33 0.30
N PRO A 86 0.46 -11.15 0.94
CA PRO A 86 -0.93 -10.76 1.11
C PRO A 86 -1.00 -9.45 1.92
N LEU A 87 -1.94 -8.56 1.56
CA LEU A 87 -2.19 -7.30 2.28
C LEU A 87 -2.25 -7.54 3.80
N THR A 88 -1.54 -6.70 4.55
CA THR A 88 -1.49 -6.78 6.02
C THR A 88 -2.87 -6.51 6.64
N ALA A 89 -3.12 -7.10 7.82
CA ALA A 89 -4.39 -6.95 8.53
C ALA A 89 -4.75 -5.48 8.78
N THR A 90 -3.76 -4.61 9.03
CA THR A 90 -3.94 -3.16 9.18
C THR A 90 -4.46 -2.51 7.90
N VAL A 91 -3.86 -2.81 6.74
CA VAL A 91 -4.30 -2.27 5.44
C VAL A 91 -5.71 -2.77 5.12
N LYS A 92 -6.00 -4.05 5.39
CA LYS A 92 -7.35 -4.61 5.23
C LYS A 92 -8.39 -3.91 6.11
N SER A 93 -8.05 -3.60 7.37
CA SER A 93 -8.92 -2.86 8.29
C SER A 93 -9.12 -1.40 7.89
N LEU A 94 -8.13 -0.77 7.26
CA LEU A 94 -8.26 0.59 6.72
C LEU A 94 -9.16 0.63 5.47
N LEU A 95 -9.02 -0.35 4.57
CA LEU A 95 -9.85 -0.47 3.37
C LEU A 95 -11.29 -0.89 3.70
N ARG A 96 -11.44 -1.80 4.65
CA ARG A 96 -12.72 -2.35 5.10
C ARG A 96 -12.75 -2.37 6.64
N PRO A 97 -13.09 -1.26 7.29
CA PRO A 97 -13.28 -1.25 8.74
C PRO A 97 -14.37 -2.25 9.09
N GLN A 98 -14.09 -3.16 10.04
CA GLN A 98 -15.12 -4.01 10.63
C GLN A 98 -16.14 -3.07 11.27
N ARG A 99 -17.30 -2.92 10.63
CA ARG A 99 -18.47 -2.36 11.29
C ARG A 99 -18.79 -3.31 12.44
N VAL A 100 -18.48 -2.91 13.67
CA VAL A 100 -19.09 -3.49 14.86
C VAL A 100 -20.58 -3.26 14.70
N SER A 101 -21.26 -4.26 14.15
CA SER A 101 -22.71 -4.34 14.21
C SER A 101 -23.03 -4.72 15.65
N LEU A 102 -23.21 -3.72 16.52
CA LEU A 102 -23.84 -3.92 17.81
C LEU A 102 -25.24 -4.48 17.55
N ARG A 103 -25.37 -5.81 17.62
CA ARG A 103 -26.67 -6.47 17.76
C ARG A 103 -27.12 -6.21 19.19
N PHE A 104 -27.91 -5.15 19.37
CA PHE A 104 -28.78 -5.06 20.55
C PHE A 104 -29.92 -6.06 20.32
N GLY A 105 -29.88 -7.15 21.09
CA GLY A 105 -30.99 -8.10 21.22
C GLY A 105 -31.86 -7.73 22.41
#